data_AF-A0A9X7W345-F1
#
_entry.id   AF-A0A9X7W345-F1
#
_cell.length_a   1.000
_cell.length_b   1.000
_cell.length_c   1.000
_cell.angle_alpha   90.00
_cell.angle_beta   90.00
_cell.angle_gamma   90.00
#
_symmetry.space_group_name_H-M   'P 1'
#
loop_
_entity.id
_entity.type
_entity.pdbx_description
1 polymer ?
#
loop_
_entity_poly.entity_id
_entity_poly.type
_entity_poly.pdbx_seq_one_letter_code
_entity_poly.pdbx_strand_id
1 'polypeptide(L)' 'MNDKRKPKTIDKTGKSGLTREKKEILKQQQGSTSVPIDLNAIREWVKYKDEHK' A
#
# COMPACT_ATOMS: atom_id res chain seq x y z
N MET A 1 -21.82 13.48 19.23
CA MET A 1 -21.83 13.17 17.78
C MET A 1 -20.47 13.53 17.22
N ASN A 2 -19.62 12.54 16.87
CA ASN A 2 -18.27 12.81 16.36
C ASN A 2 -18.07 12.06 15.04
N ASP A 3 -18.53 12.66 13.95
CA ASP A 3 -18.56 12.07 12.61
C ASP A 3 -17.27 12.34 11.81
N LYS A 4 -16.10 12.31 12.49
CA LYS A 4 -14.79 12.64 11.89
C LYS A 4 -13.99 11.41 11.41
N ARG A 5 -14.57 10.21 11.42
CA ARG A 5 -13.88 8.94 11.09
C ARG A 5 -14.56 8.11 10.00
N LYS A 6 -15.44 8.69 9.18
CA LYS A 6 -15.98 7.94 8.03
C LYS A 6 -14.99 8.02 6.88
N PRO A 7 -14.50 6.89 6.34
CA PRO A 7 -13.68 6.92 5.14
C PRO A 7 -14.51 7.53 4.00
N LYS A 8 -14.00 8.61 3.41
CA LYS A 8 -14.65 9.25 2.25
C LYS A 8 -14.67 8.24 1.11
N THR A 9 -15.86 7.87 0.67
CA THR A 9 -16.03 6.99 -0.49
C THR A 9 -15.53 7.69 -1.73
N ILE A 10 -14.68 7.01 -2.50
CA ILE A 10 -14.17 7.54 -3.75
C ILE A 10 -15.30 7.54 -4.77
N ASP A 11 -15.59 8.70 -5.36
CA ASP A 11 -16.49 8.78 -6.50
C ASP A 11 -15.83 8.18 -7.75
N LYS A 12 -16.55 7.22 -8.36
CA LYS A 12 -16.14 6.44 -9.53
C LYS A 12 -16.94 6.82 -10.78
N THR A 13 -17.80 7.82 -10.70
CA THR A 13 -18.60 8.29 -11.83
C THR A 13 -17.68 8.74 -12.97
N GLY A 14 -17.88 8.20 -14.17
CA GLY A 14 -17.06 8.49 -15.36
C GLY A 14 -15.67 7.83 -15.38
N LYS A 15 -15.30 7.02 -14.37
CA LYS A 15 -14.01 6.30 -14.35
C LYS A 15 -14.19 4.88 -14.85
N SER A 16 -13.53 4.53 -15.94
CA SER A 16 -13.45 3.15 -16.41
C SER A 16 -12.28 2.41 -15.75
N GLY A 17 -12.47 1.11 -15.52
CA GLY A 17 -11.39 0.26 -14.99
C GLY A 17 -10.26 0.08 -16.00
N LEU A 18 -9.11 -0.45 -15.55
CA LEU A 18 -8.02 -0.80 -16.46
C LEU A 18 -8.49 -1.85 -17.47
N THR A 19 -8.11 -1.64 -18.73
CA THR A 19 -8.27 -2.64 -19.80
C THR A 19 -7.39 -3.87 -19.50
N ARG A 20 -7.71 -5.00 -20.13
CA ARG A 20 -6.96 -6.26 -19.94
C ARG A 20 -5.47 -6.09 -20.20
N GLU A 21 -5.13 -5.42 -21.30
CA GLU A 21 -3.75 -5.11 -21.68
C GLU A 21 -3.03 -4.25 -20.62
N LYS A 22 -3.69 -3.18 -20.13
CA LYS A 22 -3.14 -2.35 -19.05
C LYS A 22 -2.96 -3.13 -17.76
N LYS A 23 -3.84 -4.10 -17.45
CA LYS A 23 -3.69 -4.99 -16.30
C LYS A 23 -2.51 -5.95 -16.48
N GLU A 24 -2.28 -6.46 -17.69
CA GLU A 24 -1.16 -7.37 -17.98
C GLU A 24 0.18 -6.63 -17.90
N ILE A 25 0.28 -5.40 -18.43
CA ILE A 25 1.45 -4.53 -18.25
C ILE A 25 1.68 -4.23 -16.77
N LEU A 26 0.63 -3.87 -16.03
CA LEU A 26 0.73 -3.63 -14.59
C LEU A 26 1.19 -4.90 -13.86
N LYS A 27 0.71 -6.09 -14.24
CA LYS A 27 1.12 -7.36 -13.65
C LYS A 27 2.56 -7.74 -13.99
N GLN A 28 3.07 -7.33 -15.16
CA GLN A 28 4.47 -7.51 -15.54
C GLN A 28 5.38 -6.53 -14.79
N GLN A 29 4.96 -5.28 -14.63
CA GLN A 29 5.72 -4.26 -13.91
C GLN A 29 5.64 -4.40 -12.38
N GLN A 30 4.48 -4.80 -11.85
CA GLN A 30 4.28 -5.17 -10.43
C GLN A 30 4.59 -6.66 -10.19
N GLY A 31 5.00 -7.39 -11.23
CA GLY A 31 5.40 -8.79 -11.15
C GLY A 31 6.65 -8.90 -10.30
N SER A 32 6.45 -9.23 -9.02
CA SER A 32 7.49 -9.37 -8.02
C SER A 32 8.50 -8.23 -8.00
N THR A 33 8.08 -7.02 -7.64
CA THR A 33 8.97 -6.27 -6.75
C THR A 33 8.93 -6.98 -5.40
N SER A 34 9.64 -8.11 -5.32
CA SER A 34 10.25 -8.55 -4.08
C SER A 34 11.24 -7.43 -3.74
N VAL A 35 10.74 -6.29 -3.25
CA VAL A 35 11.61 -5.37 -2.53
C VAL A 35 12.20 -6.28 -1.44
N PRO A 36 13.54 -6.45 -1.37
CA PRO A 36 14.14 -7.20 -0.29
C PRO A 36 13.95 -6.38 0.99
N ILE A 37 12.72 -6.42 1.50
CA ILE A 37 12.37 -5.82 2.77
C ILE A 37 12.87 -6.82 3.80
N ASP A 38 14.03 -6.50 4.36
CA ASP A 38 14.54 -7.25 5.50
C ASP A 38 13.66 -6.95 6.71
N LEU A 39 12.76 -7.89 7.01
CA LEU A 39 11.85 -7.82 8.13
C LEU A 39 12.60 -7.86 9.48
N ASN A 40 13.82 -8.41 9.53
CA ASN A 40 14.64 -8.39 10.73
C ASN A 40 15.19 -6.98 10.99
N ALA A 41 15.70 -6.32 9.96
CA ALA A 41 16.16 -4.92 10.08
C ALA A 41 15.04 -3.99 10.57
N ILE A 42 13.81 -4.18 10.07
CA ILE A 42 12.65 -3.43 10.54
C ILE A 42 12.34 -3.75 12.01
N ARG A 43 12.40 -5.03 12.40
CA ARG A 43 12.12 -5.46 13.78
C ARG A 43 13.14 -4.89 14.77
N GLU A 44 14.42 -4.86 14.41
CA GLU A 44 15.47 -4.26 15.24
C GLU A 44 15.30 -2.75 15.37
N TRP A 45 14.97 -2.06 14.26
CA TRP A 45 14.72 -0.62 14.28
C TRP A 45 13.53 -0.24 15.19
N VAL A 46 12.44 -1.01 15.17
CA VAL A 46 11.29 -0.77 16.04
C VAL A 46 11.65 -0.98 17.51
N LYS A 47 12.39 -2.05 17.86
CA LYS A 47 12.84 -2.28 19.24
C LYS A 47 13.73 -1.13 19.74
N TYR A 48 14.70 -0.71 18.95
CA TYR A 48 15.58 0.42 19.29
C TYR A 48 14.78 1.72 19.54
N LYS A 49 13.76 1.99 18.72
CA LYS A 49 12.90 3.17 18.89
C LYS A 49 12.04 3.13 20.16
N ASP A 50 11.59 1.97 20.59
CA ASP A 50 10.80 1.82 21.82
C ASP A 50 11.67 1.85 23.09
N GLU A 51 12.91 1.40 23.01
CA GLU A 51 13.87 1.42 24.14
C GLU A 51 14.47 2.81 24.41
N HIS A 52 14.46 3.71 23.42
CA HIS A 52 14.97 5.08 23.51
C HIS A 52 13.88 6.15 23.66
N LYS A 53 12.71 5.78 24.20
CA LYS A 53 11.57 6.67 24.44
C LYS A 53 11.21 6.71 25.93
#